data_AF-A0A249NSM4-F1
#
_entry.id   AF-A0A249NSM4-F1
#
_cell.length_a   1.000
_cell.length_b   1.000
_cell.length_c   1.000
_cell.angle_alpha   90.00
_cell.angle_beta   90.00
_cell.angle_gamma   90.00
#
_symmetry.space_group_name_H-M   'P 1'
#
loop_
_entity.id
_entity.type
_entity.pdbx_description
1 polymer ?
#
loop_
_entity_poly.entity_id
_entity_poly.type
_entity_poly.pdbx_seq_one_letter_code
_entity_poly.pdbx_strand_id
1 'polypeptide(L)'
;MDKTVPPGAAILLDFIRETEVGRKDRASYDVIYGHNQDKLPQPLTTMTYGEIVDAQKSWSKRFGSSAAGAYQFMKATLQDLARANLSEINGAVLFTADLQDRLAYKLLVRRGYPKFITGQISLVEFAENLAKEWASFPVLADTQGATRQIKRGQSYYVGDGVNKALVKPQKVEAVLRQVLEAARRPHEVEEEPEAAPVPLPVPKPKPKPVRKSGRFWTWLLTAGGTIITALKELNLVALDWRVQIAILVTIVGFAIYAISSMPAVRNALGLK
;
A
#
# COMPACT_ATOMS: atom_id res chain seq x y z
N MET A 1 1.31 8.09 -1.65
CA MET A 1 0.67 6.85 -2.12
C MET A 1 0.73 5.84 -1.00
N ASP A 2 -0.42 5.42 -0.52
CA ASP A 2 -0.58 4.32 0.42
C ASP A 2 -0.04 3.00 -0.15
N LYS A 3 0.66 2.21 0.67
CA LYS A 3 1.36 0.98 0.24
C LYS A 3 0.42 -0.16 -0.13
N THR A 4 -0.85 -0.11 0.26
CA THR A 4 -1.85 -1.14 -0.08
C THR A 4 -2.44 -0.94 -1.48
N VAL A 5 -2.17 0.19 -2.12
CA VAL A 5 -2.58 0.45 -3.51
C VAL A 5 -1.61 -0.25 -4.47
N PRO A 6 -2.10 -1.14 -5.36
CA PRO A 6 -1.23 -1.83 -6.32
C PRO A 6 -0.49 -0.86 -7.25
N PRO A 7 0.71 -1.20 -7.76
CA PRO A 7 1.52 -0.29 -8.58
C PRO A 7 0.78 0.30 -9.79
N GLY A 8 0.01 -0.52 -10.53
CA GLY A 8 -0.80 -0.03 -11.64
C GLY A 8 -1.87 0.98 -11.21
N ALA A 9 -2.54 0.74 -10.07
CA ALA A 9 -3.54 1.65 -9.54
C ALA A 9 -2.90 2.94 -9.03
N ALA A 10 -1.73 2.86 -8.41
CA ALA A 10 -0.97 4.02 -7.95
C ALA A 10 -0.64 4.99 -9.09
N ILE A 11 -0.18 4.48 -10.24
CA ILE A 11 0.07 5.28 -11.45
C ILE A 11 -1.20 6.01 -11.89
N LEU A 12 -2.34 5.30 -11.89
CA LEU A 12 -3.62 5.90 -12.29
C LEU A 12 -4.09 6.96 -11.29
N LEU A 13 -3.97 6.70 -9.98
CA LEU A 13 -4.35 7.64 -8.94
C LEU A 13 -3.47 8.90 -8.96
N ASP A 14 -2.16 8.78 -9.19
CA ASP A 14 -1.29 9.95 -9.36
C ASP A 14 -1.73 10.82 -10.54
N PHE A 15 -2.13 10.20 -11.65
CA PHE A 15 -2.65 10.92 -12.81
C PHE A 15 -4.00 11.59 -12.54
N ILE A 16 -4.92 10.90 -11.85
CA ILE A 16 -6.21 11.47 -11.43
C ILE A 16 -5.97 12.68 -10.52
N ARG A 17 -5.12 12.54 -9.51
CA ARG A 17 -4.80 13.61 -8.55
C ARG A 17 -4.23 14.84 -9.25
N GLU A 18 -3.24 14.66 -10.13
CA GLU A 18 -2.69 15.75 -10.93
C GLU A 18 -3.78 16.44 -11.76
N THR A 19 -4.69 15.66 -12.34
CA THR A 19 -5.77 16.18 -13.21
C THR A 19 -6.81 16.96 -12.41
N GLU A 20 -7.21 16.45 -11.25
CA GLU A 20 -8.28 17.03 -10.43
C GLU A 20 -7.85 18.32 -9.73
N VAL A 21 -6.61 18.37 -9.23
CA VAL A 21 -6.17 19.50 -8.39
C VAL A 21 -4.97 20.27 -8.95
N GLY A 22 -4.44 19.87 -10.11
CA GLY A 22 -3.36 20.56 -10.80
C GLY A 22 -1.98 20.41 -10.15
N ARG A 23 -1.81 19.47 -9.22
CA ARG A 23 -0.59 19.33 -8.41
C ARG A 23 -0.34 17.89 -7.95
N LYS A 24 0.93 17.57 -7.67
CA LYS A 24 1.42 16.22 -7.33
C LYS A 24 1.97 16.08 -5.92
N ASP A 25 2.32 17.20 -5.30
CA ASP A 25 2.94 17.28 -3.99
C ASP A 25 1.94 17.01 -2.87
N ARG A 26 2.42 16.89 -1.63
CA ARG A 26 1.59 16.49 -0.48
C ARG A 26 0.38 17.40 -0.25
N ALA A 27 0.47 18.67 -0.62
CA ALA A 27 -0.62 19.64 -0.49
C ALA A 27 -1.81 19.34 -1.43
N SER A 28 -1.67 18.45 -2.44
CA SER A 28 -2.78 17.98 -3.27
C SER A 28 -3.93 17.41 -2.44
N TYR A 29 -3.61 16.74 -1.34
CA TYR A 29 -4.58 16.07 -0.47
C TYR A 29 -5.40 17.01 0.40
N ASP A 30 -5.01 18.28 0.47
CA ASP A 30 -5.69 19.31 1.27
C ASP A 30 -6.56 20.24 0.42
N VAL A 31 -6.55 20.08 -0.91
CA VAL A 31 -7.30 20.95 -1.83
C VAL A 31 -8.80 20.67 -1.72
N ILE A 32 -9.60 21.73 -1.60
CA ILE A 32 -11.06 21.66 -1.79
C ILE A 32 -11.46 22.46 -3.03
N TYR A 33 -12.68 22.24 -3.50
CA TYR A 33 -13.19 22.88 -4.71
C TYR A 33 -12.92 24.39 -4.75
N GLY A 34 -12.47 24.88 -5.91
CA GLY A 34 -12.14 26.28 -6.13
C GLY A 34 -10.94 26.78 -5.32
N HIS A 35 -10.06 25.89 -4.86
CA HIS A 35 -8.89 26.19 -4.04
C HIS A 35 -9.22 26.95 -2.74
N ASN A 36 -10.35 26.61 -2.11
CA ASN A 36 -10.84 27.28 -0.90
C ASN A 36 -10.26 26.72 0.41
N GLN A 37 -9.24 25.86 0.37
CA GLN A 37 -8.77 25.12 1.56
C GLN A 37 -8.24 26.03 2.68
N ASP A 38 -7.75 27.22 2.33
CA ASP A 38 -7.29 28.22 3.30
C ASP A 38 -8.44 28.82 4.13
N LYS A 39 -9.70 28.55 3.74
CA LYS A 39 -10.91 28.93 4.49
C LYS A 39 -11.37 27.84 5.47
N LEU A 40 -10.66 26.72 5.57
CA LEU A 40 -10.91 25.68 6.57
C LEU A 40 -10.20 26.04 7.88
N PRO A 41 -10.74 25.61 9.05
CA PRO A 41 -10.12 25.91 10.34
C PRO A 41 -8.78 25.18 10.56
N GLN A 42 -8.53 24.12 9.79
CA GLN A 42 -7.32 23.32 9.81
C GLN A 42 -7.14 22.62 8.45
N PRO A 43 -5.93 22.12 8.12
CA PRO A 43 -5.71 21.36 6.89
C PRO A 43 -6.66 20.15 6.80
N LEU A 44 -7.16 19.86 5.60
CA LEU A 44 -8.14 18.80 5.40
C LEU A 44 -7.65 17.44 5.93
N THR A 45 -6.36 17.14 5.76
CA THR A 45 -5.77 15.88 6.18
C THR A 45 -5.55 15.73 7.69
N THR A 46 -5.82 16.78 8.49
CA THR A 46 -5.88 16.71 9.95
C THR A 46 -7.30 16.62 10.48
N MET A 47 -8.32 16.79 9.62
CA MET A 47 -9.72 16.60 9.98
C MET A 47 -10.09 15.12 9.98
N THR A 48 -11.05 14.76 10.81
CA THR A 48 -11.71 13.46 10.79
C THR A 48 -12.67 13.35 9.60
N TYR A 49 -12.95 12.12 9.21
CA TYR A 49 -13.89 11.79 8.15
C TYR A 49 -15.28 12.39 8.42
N GLY A 50 -15.75 12.32 9.66
CA GLY A 50 -17.03 12.89 10.09
C GLY A 50 -17.05 14.41 9.96
N GLU A 51 -16.02 15.08 10.44
CA GLU A 51 -15.90 16.55 10.33
C GLU A 51 -15.93 17.01 8.87
N ILE A 52 -15.29 16.27 7.95
CA ILE A 52 -15.32 16.61 6.52
C ILE A 52 -16.71 16.42 5.94
N VAL A 53 -17.35 15.28 6.17
CA VAL A 53 -18.71 15.00 5.67
C VAL A 53 -19.71 16.04 6.18
N ASP A 54 -19.54 16.51 7.42
CA ASP A 54 -20.35 17.56 8.01
C ASP A 54 -20.04 18.93 7.40
N ALA A 55 -18.76 19.30 7.26
CA ALA A 55 -18.35 20.57 6.65
C ALA A 55 -18.85 20.70 5.20
N GLN A 56 -18.75 19.61 4.43
CA GLN A 56 -19.20 19.49 3.04
C GLN A 56 -20.68 19.83 2.85
N LYS A 57 -21.54 19.71 3.88
CA LYS A 57 -22.96 20.12 3.83
C LYS A 57 -23.11 21.58 3.41
N SER A 58 -22.20 22.44 3.85
CA SER A 58 -22.23 23.88 3.57
C SER A 58 -21.47 24.29 2.32
N TRP A 59 -20.53 23.45 1.84
CA TRP A 59 -19.57 23.83 0.81
C TRP A 59 -20.18 24.06 -0.56
N SER A 60 -21.19 23.29 -0.96
CA SER A 60 -21.85 23.55 -2.26
C SER A 60 -22.44 24.97 -2.33
N LYS A 61 -23.04 25.47 -1.25
CA LYS A 61 -23.56 26.84 -1.18
C LYS A 61 -22.44 27.88 -1.07
N ARG A 62 -21.37 27.59 -0.32
CA ARG A 62 -20.29 28.54 -0.04
C ARG A 62 -19.26 28.66 -1.15
N PHE A 63 -18.97 27.55 -1.82
CA PHE A 63 -17.83 27.37 -2.72
C PHE A 63 -18.23 26.87 -4.11
N GLY A 64 -19.47 26.38 -4.30
CA GLY A 64 -19.98 25.88 -5.59
C GLY A 64 -19.96 24.35 -5.73
N SER A 65 -19.18 23.64 -4.91
CA SER A 65 -19.19 22.18 -4.84
C SER A 65 -18.76 21.67 -3.45
N SER A 66 -19.10 20.43 -3.15
CA SER A 66 -18.65 19.72 -1.95
C SER A 66 -17.31 19.00 -2.13
N ALA A 67 -16.70 19.06 -3.30
CA ALA A 67 -15.51 18.27 -3.61
C ALA A 67 -14.32 18.55 -2.66
N ALA A 68 -13.69 17.47 -2.19
CA ALA A 68 -12.66 17.50 -1.15
C ALA A 68 -11.47 16.59 -1.48
N GLY A 69 -10.27 17.06 -1.16
CA GLY A 69 -9.04 16.30 -1.19
C GLY A 69 -8.47 16.06 -2.59
N ALA A 70 -7.44 15.23 -2.63
CA ALA A 70 -6.65 14.91 -3.82
C ALA A 70 -7.48 14.37 -4.99
N TYR A 71 -8.56 13.68 -4.67
CA TYR A 71 -9.42 12.99 -5.64
C TYR A 71 -10.81 13.62 -5.75
N GLN A 72 -10.98 14.85 -5.20
CA GLN A 72 -12.20 15.66 -5.28
C GLN A 72 -13.48 14.90 -4.89
N PHE A 73 -13.42 14.17 -3.76
CA PHE A 73 -14.55 13.37 -3.28
C PHE A 73 -15.76 14.25 -2.95
N MET A 74 -16.90 13.92 -3.55
CA MET A 74 -18.18 14.53 -3.21
C MET A 74 -18.70 13.98 -1.88
N LYS A 75 -19.51 14.77 -1.17
CA LYS A 75 -20.13 14.35 0.10
C LYS A 75 -20.87 13.02 -0.02
N ALA A 76 -21.71 12.88 -1.05
CA ALA A 76 -22.48 11.66 -1.28
C ALA A 76 -21.56 10.45 -1.51
N THR A 77 -20.50 10.63 -2.29
CA THR A 77 -19.49 9.59 -2.54
C THR A 77 -18.79 9.14 -1.27
N LEU A 78 -18.41 10.07 -0.38
CA LEU A 78 -17.87 9.70 0.93
C LEU A 78 -18.91 8.93 1.76
N GLN A 79 -20.14 9.43 1.86
CA GLN A 79 -21.19 8.71 2.61
C GLN A 79 -21.43 7.29 2.07
N ASP A 80 -21.40 7.08 0.75
CA ASP A 80 -21.49 5.76 0.13
C ASP A 80 -20.29 4.86 0.48
N LEU A 81 -19.08 5.40 0.41
CA LEU A 81 -17.87 4.67 0.76
C LEU A 81 -17.87 4.23 2.22
N ALA A 82 -18.28 5.11 3.14
CA ALA A 82 -18.40 4.77 4.55
C ALA A 82 -19.42 3.65 4.78
N ARG A 83 -20.61 3.75 4.16
CA ARG A 83 -21.65 2.70 4.24
C ARG A 83 -21.19 1.35 3.70
N ALA A 84 -20.39 1.35 2.64
CA ALA A 84 -19.87 0.12 2.05
C ALA A 84 -18.69 -0.48 2.83
N ASN A 85 -18.09 0.24 3.80
CA ASN A 85 -16.86 -0.18 4.49
C ASN A 85 -16.90 0.16 5.99
N LEU A 86 -18.02 -0.16 6.67
CA LEU A 86 -18.26 0.21 8.07
C LEU A 86 -17.21 -0.33 9.05
N SER A 87 -16.50 -1.41 8.71
CA SER A 87 -15.40 -1.95 9.52
C SER A 87 -14.12 -1.11 9.48
N GLU A 88 -13.94 -0.30 8.43
CA GLU A 88 -12.70 0.46 8.18
C GLU A 88 -12.91 1.98 8.34
N ILE A 89 -14.12 2.47 8.05
CA ILE A 89 -14.42 3.90 7.97
C ILE A 89 -15.52 4.23 8.98
N ASN A 90 -15.15 5.02 9.99
CA ASN A 90 -16.10 5.67 10.88
C ASN A 90 -15.78 7.17 10.95
N GLY A 91 -16.68 7.94 11.59
CA GLY A 91 -16.56 9.39 11.66
C GLY A 91 -15.32 9.91 12.38
N ALA A 92 -14.65 9.10 13.21
CA ALA A 92 -13.47 9.49 13.99
C ALA A 92 -12.14 9.23 13.27
N VAL A 93 -12.14 8.48 12.16
CA VAL A 93 -10.91 8.20 11.39
C VAL A 93 -10.41 9.50 10.74
N LEU A 94 -9.12 9.80 10.86
CA LEU A 94 -8.50 10.94 10.19
C LEU A 94 -8.50 10.79 8.67
N PHE A 95 -8.79 11.87 7.95
CA PHE A 95 -8.83 11.90 6.48
C PHE A 95 -7.45 12.13 5.85
N THR A 96 -6.50 11.30 6.29
CA THR A 96 -5.10 11.38 5.86
C THR A 96 -4.94 11.13 4.36
N ALA A 97 -3.77 11.48 3.82
CA ALA A 97 -3.42 11.16 2.43
C ALA A 97 -3.56 9.66 2.13
N ASP A 98 -3.10 8.81 3.05
CA ASP A 98 -3.18 7.36 2.89
C ASP A 98 -4.64 6.87 2.87
N LEU A 99 -5.51 7.43 3.72
CA LEU A 99 -6.93 7.11 3.66
C LEU A 99 -7.54 7.55 2.33
N GLN A 100 -7.22 8.75 1.85
CA GLN A 100 -7.69 9.24 0.55
C GLN A 100 -7.25 8.31 -0.60
N ASP A 101 -6.00 7.84 -0.60
CA ASP A 101 -5.49 6.88 -1.60
C ASP A 101 -6.29 5.56 -1.58
N ARG A 102 -6.53 4.99 -0.39
CA ARG A 102 -7.34 3.76 -0.25
C ARG A 102 -8.78 3.96 -0.71
N LEU A 103 -9.40 5.10 -0.41
CA LEU A 103 -10.76 5.42 -0.83
C LEU A 103 -10.87 5.60 -2.35
N ALA A 104 -9.91 6.29 -2.96
CA ALA A 104 -9.85 6.46 -4.40
C ALA A 104 -9.61 5.11 -5.10
N TYR A 105 -8.80 4.23 -4.52
CA TYR A 105 -8.63 2.88 -5.02
C TYR A 105 -9.93 2.06 -4.95
N LYS A 106 -10.72 2.15 -3.87
CA LYS A 106 -12.06 1.52 -3.80
C LYS A 106 -12.98 2.03 -4.91
N LEU A 107 -12.88 3.31 -5.28
CA LEU A 107 -13.57 3.90 -6.44
C LEU A 107 -13.11 3.30 -7.77
N LEU A 108 -11.79 3.14 -7.98
CA LEU A 108 -11.26 2.46 -9.16
C LEU A 108 -11.79 1.03 -9.27
N VAL A 109 -11.82 0.29 -8.17
CA VAL A 109 -12.37 -1.07 -8.11
C VAL A 109 -13.84 -1.06 -8.50
N ARG A 110 -14.64 -0.13 -7.96
CA ARG A 110 -16.05 0.06 -8.33
C ARG A 110 -16.23 0.35 -9.83
N ARG A 111 -15.31 1.07 -10.45
CA ARG A 111 -15.31 1.37 -11.90
C ARG A 111 -14.71 0.28 -12.79
N GLY A 112 -14.35 -0.86 -12.21
CA GLY A 112 -13.95 -2.05 -12.96
C GLY A 112 -12.45 -2.20 -13.14
N TYR A 113 -11.62 -1.55 -12.32
CA TYR A 113 -10.16 -1.69 -12.40
C TYR A 113 -9.67 -3.16 -12.43
N PRO A 114 -10.16 -4.09 -11.58
CA PRO A 114 -9.79 -5.51 -11.67
C PRO A 114 -10.17 -6.16 -13.00
N LYS A 115 -11.35 -5.83 -13.53
CA LYS A 115 -11.81 -6.34 -14.84
C LYS A 115 -10.94 -5.78 -15.97
N PHE A 116 -10.51 -4.53 -15.86
CA PHE A 116 -9.65 -3.89 -16.84
C PHE A 116 -8.27 -4.54 -16.91
N ILE A 117 -7.60 -4.71 -15.75
CA ILE A 117 -6.24 -5.28 -15.72
C ILE A 117 -6.21 -6.76 -16.14
N THR A 118 -7.31 -7.49 -15.92
CA THR A 118 -7.48 -8.88 -16.38
C THR A 118 -8.01 -8.99 -17.81
N GLY A 119 -8.27 -7.87 -18.49
CA GLY A 119 -8.73 -7.84 -19.89
C GLY A 119 -10.20 -8.21 -20.11
N GLN A 120 -11.01 -8.29 -19.05
CA GLN A 120 -12.45 -8.55 -19.14
C GLN A 120 -13.25 -7.34 -19.65
N ILE A 121 -12.76 -6.12 -19.43
CA ILE A 121 -13.30 -4.89 -20.03
C ILE A 121 -12.21 -4.19 -20.84
N SER A 122 -12.62 -3.54 -21.92
CA SER A 122 -11.68 -2.86 -22.81
C SER A 122 -11.11 -1.58 -22.16
N LEU A 123 -10.01 -1.07 -22.72
CA LEU A 123 -9.46 0.24 -22.33
C LEU A 123 -10.48 1.37 -22.51
N VAL A 124 -11.24 1.35 -23.62
CA VAL A 124 -12.24 2.37 -23.92
C VAL A 124 -13.39 2.31 -22.91
N GLU A 125 -13.87 1.11 -22.58
CA GLU A 125 -14.92 0.90 -21.60
C GLU A 125 -14.47 1.32 -20.19
N PHE A 126 -13.25 0.94 -19.78
CA PHE A 126 -12.73 1.37 -18.49
C PHE A 126 -12.56 2.89 -18.42
N ALA A 127 -12.08 3.54 -19.48
CA ALA A 127 -11.97 4.99 -19.54
C ALA A 127 -13.35 5.68 -19.45
N GLU A 128 -14.39 5.14 -20.08
CA GLU A 128 -15.76 5.63 -19.90
C GLU A 128 -16.21 5.48 -18.44
N ASN A 129 -15.93 4.36 -17.79
CA ASN A 129 -16.23 4.15 -16.38
C ASN A 129 -15.48 5.13 -15.46
N LEU A 130 -14.24 5.48 -15.79
CA LEU A 130 -13.49 6.54 -15.10
C LEU A 130 -14.15 7.91 -15.28
N ALA A 131 -14.59 8.25 -16.50
CA ALA A 131 -15.27 9.52 -16.78
C ALA A 131 -16.62 9.66 -16.05
N LYS A 132 -17.26 8.55 -15.66
CA LYS A 132 -18.45 8.51 -14.79
C LYS A 132 -18.14 8.71 -13.31
N GLU A 133 -16.88 8.72 -12.90
CA GLU A 133 -16.45 8.99 -11.52
C GLU A 133 -15.78 10.36 -11.42
N TRP A 134 -14.87 10.66 -12.34
CA TRP A 134 -14.10 11.90 -12.41
C TRP A 134 -14.49 12.67 -13.66
N ALA A 135 -15.27 13.74 -13.47
CA ALA A 135 -15.81 14.55 -14.56
C ALA A 135 -14.72 15.26 -15.41
N SER A 136 -13.51 15.38 -14.87
CA SER A 136 -12.34 15.90 -15.56
C SER A 136 -11.81 14.96 -16.66
N PHE A 137 -12.22 13.70 -16.68
CA PHE A 137 -11.79 12.72 -17.68
C PHE A 137 -12.70 12.77 -18.93
N PRO A 138 -12.11 12.69 -20.14
CA PRO A 138 -12.87 12.56 -21.37
C PRO A 138 -13.36 11.13 -21.59
N VAL A 139 -14.44 10.99 -22.35
CA VAL A 139 -14.76 9.72 -23.03
C VAL A 139 -13.80 9.49 -24.21
N LEU A 140 -13.48 8.22 -24.49
CA LEU A 140 -12.56 7.84 -25.57
C LEU A 140 -13.26 7.43 -26.87
N ALA A 141 -14.58 7.36 -26.88
CA ALA A 141 -15.38 7.10 -28.06
C ALA A 141 -16.66 7.95 -28.00
N ASP A 142 -17.32 8.08 -29.13
CA ASP A 142 -18.67 8.64 -29.17
C ASP A 142 -19.61 7.72 -28.38
N THR A 143 -20.37 8.28 -27.44
CA THR A 143 -21.21 7.51 -26.53
C THR A 143 -22.36 8.35 -25.98
N GLN A 144 -23.31 7.69 -25.34
CA GLN A 144 -24.36 8.36 -24.58
C GLN A 144 -23.78 8.86 -23.25
N GLY A 145 -23.66 10.18 -23.11
CA GLY A 145 -23.34 10.83 -21.84
C GLY A 145 -24.54 10.88 -20.90
N ALA A 146 -24.37 11.54 -19.75
CA ALA A 146 -25.40 11.62 -18.71
C ALA A 146 -26.74 12.17 -19.21
N THR A 147 -26.73 13.11 -20.16
CA THR A 147 -27.93 13.79 -20.66
C THR A 147 -28.08 13.81 -22.18
N ARG A 148 -27.01 13.52 -22.93
CA ARG A 148 -26.97 13.62 -24.39
C ARG A 148 -25.87 12.77 -24.99
N GLN A 149 -25.92 12.60 -26.31
CA GLN A 149 -24.80 12.06 -27.07
C GLN A 149 -23.60 12.98 -26.99
N ILE A 150 -22.43 12.41 -26.72
CA ILE A 150 -21.16 13.12 -26.58
C ILE A 150 -20.11 12.50 -27.49
N LYS A 151 -19.15 13.33 -27.88
CA LYS A 151 -18.04 12.97 -28.77
C LYS A 151 -16.80 12.62 -27.96
N ARG A 152 -15.91 11.82 -28.54
CA ARG A 152 -14.57 11.58 -28.00
C ARG A 152 -13.90 12.90 -27.57
N GLY A 153 -13.33 12.92 -26.37
CA GLY A 153 -12.69 14.11 -25.80
C GLY A 153 -13.60 14.97 -24.91
N GLN A 154 -14.91 14.71 -24.89
CA GLN A 154 -15.85 15.40 -24.02
C GLN A 154 -15.98 14.69 -22.66
N SER A 155 -16.32 15.46 -21.62
CA SER A 155 -16.70 14.88 -20.31
C SER A 155 -17.99 14.08 -20.44
N TYR A 156 -18.15 13.02 -19.64
CA TYR A 156 -19.40 12.27 -19.52
C TYR A 156 -20.59 13.15 -19.13
N TYR A 157 -20.32 14.26 -18.44
CA TYR A 157 -21.31 15.19 -17.92
C TYR A 157 -21.52 16.45 -18.77
N VAL A 158 -21.00 16.49 -20.01
CA VAL A 158 -21.27 17.60 -20.92
C VAL A 158 -22.78 17.77 -21.08
N GLY A 159 -23.33 18.88 -20.59
CA GLY A 159 -24.79 19.01 -20.42
C GLY A 159 -25.16 19.97 -19.31
N ASP A 160 -24.45 19.86 -18.19
CA ASP A 160 -24.80 20.52 -16.94
C ASP A 160 -24.29 21.97 -16.82
N GLY A 161 -23.49 22.44 -17.77
CA GLY A 161 -22.92 23.79 -17.77
C GLY A 161 -21.75 23.99 -16.80
N VAL A 162 -21.33 22.95 -16.08
CA VAL A 162 -20.30 23.03 -15.02
C VAL A 162 -19.11 22.13 -15.36
N ASN A 163 -19.37 20.90 -15.80
CA ASN A 163 -18.34 19.89 -15.98
C ASN A 163 -17.70 19.91 -17.37
N LYS A 164 -16.38 19.76 -17.41
CA LYS A 164 -15.57 19.70 -18.63
C LYS A 164 -14.39 18.75 -18.47
N ALA A 165 -13.97 18.12 -19.56
CA ALA A 165 -12.75 17.33 -19.57
C ALA A 165 -11.54 18.26 -19.49
N LEU A 166 -10.57 17.89 -18.65
CA LEU A 166 -9.33 18.64 -18.42
C LEU A 166 -8.11 17.96 -19.05
N VAL A 167 -8.25 16.74 -19.54
CA VAL A 167 -7.17 15.96 -20.17
C VAL A 167 -7.56 15.47 -21.56
N LYS A 168 -6.56 15.34 -22.44
CA LYS A 168 -6.75 14.84 -23.81
C LYS A 168 -6.92 13.31 -23.80
N PRO A 169 -7.78 12.74 -24.68
CA PRO A 169 -7.95 11.29 -24.83
C PRO A 169 -6.65 10.49 -24.94
N GLN A 170 -5.69 11.00 -25.73
CA GLN A 170 -4.41 10.32 -25.98
C GLN A 170 -3.59 10.18 -24.70
N LYS A 171 -3.67 11.15 -23.79
CA LYS A 171 -2.97 11.08 -22.50
C LYS A 171 -3.60 10.01 -21.60
N VAL A 172 -4.93 9.95 -21.55
CA VAL A 172 -5.65 8.90 -20.81
C VAL A 172 -5.28 7.52 -21.36
N GLU A 173 -5.30 7.32 -22.67
CA GLU A 173 -4.90 6.06 -23.30
C GLU A 173 -3.45 5.67 -22.98
N ALA A 174 -2.52 6.62 -23.04
CA ALA A 174 -1.12 6.37 -22.71
C ALA A 174 -0.95 5.94 -21.25
N VAL A 175 -1.62 6.62 -20.31
CA VAL A 175 -1.59 6.26 -18.89
C VAL A 175 -2.24 4.90 -18.67
N LEU A 176 -3.39 4.61 -19.27
CA LEU A 176 -4.07 3.33 -19.11
C LEU A 176 -3.23 2.15 -19.67
N ARG A 177 -2.48 2.36 -20.75
CA ARG A 177 -1.49 1.36 -21.22
C ARG A 177 -0.37 1.17 -20.19
N GLN A 178 0.18 2.25 -19.64
CA GLN A 178 1.20 2.16 -18.59
C GLN A 178 0.68 1.42 -17.34
N VAL A 179 -0.57 1.66 -16.96
CA VAL A 179 -1.26 0.98 -15.86
C VAL A 179 -1.36 -0.52 -16.13
N LEU A 180 -1.75 -0.93 -17.35
CA LEU A 180 -1.80 -2.34 -17.73
C LEU A 180 -0.42 -3.00 -17.67
N GLU A 181 0.60 -2.34 -18.21
CA GLU A 181 1.97 -2.86 -18.16
C GLU A 181 2.45 -3.03 -16.71
N ALA A 182 2.23 -2.03 -15.85
CA ALA A 182 2.61 -2.09 -14.45
C ALA A 182 1.80 -3.15 -13.66
N ALA A 183 0.54 -3.37 -14.01
CA ALA A 183 -0.30 -4.40 -13.37
C ALA A 183 0.02 -5.82 -13.84
N ARG A 184 0.54 -5.97 -15.08
CA ARG A 184 0.89 -7.26 -15.70
C ARG A 184 2.34 -7.65 -15.53
N ARG A 185 3.22 -6.71 -15.17
CA ARG A 185 4.52 -7.09 -14.64
C ARG A 185 4.25 -8.08 -13.51
N PRO A 186 4.87 -9.27 -13.54
CA PRO A 186 4.93 -10.09 -12.35
C PRO A 186 5.31 -9.14 -11.23
N HIS A 187 4.57 -9.17 -10.11
CA HIS A 187 5.23 -8.75 -8.89
C HIS A 187 6.46 -9.67 -8.84
N GLU A 188 7.63 -9.16 -9.23
CA GLU A 188 8.79 -9.34 -8.37
C GLU A 188 8.28 -8.87 -7.02
N VAL A 189 7.71 -9.82 -6.30
CA VAL A 189 7.90 -9.89 -4.87
C VAL A 189 9.38 -9.58 -4.75
N GLU A 190 9.75 -8.48 -4.09
CA GLU A 190 11.02 -8.51 -3.38
C GLU A 190 10.87 -9.73 -2.47
N GLU A 191 11.28 -10.89 -2.97
CA GLU A 191 11.55 -12.05 -2.17
C GLU A 191 12.62 -11.55 -1.20
N GLU A 192 12.20 -11.16 0.00
CA GLU A 192 12.95 -11.59 1.16
C GLU A 192 13.23 -13.07 0.91
N PRO A 193 14.50 -13.48 0.75
CA PRO A 193 14.89 -14.64 -0.05
C PRO A 193 14.08 -15.87 0.37
N GLU A 194 13.06 -16.19 -0.42
CA GLU A 194 12.18 -17.31 -0.14
C GLU A 194 12.97 -18.57 -0.48
N ALA A 195 13.09 -19.42 0.53
CA ALA A 195 13.86 -20.64 0.47
C ALA A 195 13.43 -21.48 -0.76
N ALA A 196 14.43 -21.99 -1.48
CA ALA A 196 14.30 -22.92 -2.60
C ALA A 196 13.18 -23.97 -2.40
N PRO A 197 12.48 -24.38 -3.48
CA PRO A 197 11.25 -25.15 -3.39
C PRO A 197 11.47 -26.46 -2.63
N VAL A 198 10.65 -26.67 -1.60
CA VAL A 198 10.56 -27.94 -0.88
C VAL A 198 10.06 -29.00 -1.87
N PRO A 199 10.79 -30.12 -2.10
CA PRO A 199 10.28 -31.23 -2.90
C PRO A 199 9.00 -31.79 -2.26
N LEU A 200 8.03 -32.18 -3.10
CA LEU A 200 6.79 -32.85 -2.65
C LEU A 200 7.09 -34.04 -1.72
N PRO A 201 6.24 -34.32 -0.72
CA PRO A 201 6.51 -35.35 0.28
C PRO A 201 6.35 -36.75 -0.33
N VAL A 202 7.48 -37.43 -0.55
CA VAL A 202 7.53 -38.89 -0.70
C VAL A 202 7.12 -39.52 0.64
N PRO A 203 6.25 -40.55 0.66
CA PRO A 203 5.85 -41.21 1.91
C PRO A 203 7.07 -41.77 2.65
N LYS A 204 7.19 -41.43 3.94
CA LYS A 204 8.35 -41.70 4.80
C LYS A 204 8.71 -43.19 4.84
N PRO A 205 9.92 -43.63 4.43
CA PRO A 205 10.48 -44.89 4.89
C PRO A 205 10.96 -44.74 6.34
N LYS A 206 10.75 -45.78 7.16
CA LYS A 206 11.05 -45.85 8.60
C LYS A 206 12.49 -45.40 8.92
N PRO A 207 12.73 -44.76 10.09
CA PRO A 207 14.05 -44.25 10.44
C PRO A 207 15.04 -45.40 10.65
N LYS A 208 16.19 -45.35 9.94
CA LYS A 208 17.36 -46.17 10.25
C LYS A 208 18.19 -45.49 11.35
N PRO A 209 18.85 -46.27 12.24
CA PRO A 209 19.52 -45.73 13.41
C PRO A 209 20.70 -44.83 13.05
N VAL A 210 20.80 -43.71 13.75
CA VAL A 210 21.88 -42.73 13.61
C VAL A 210 23.20 -43.39 14.01
N ARG A 211 24.10 -43.55 13.05
CA ARG A 211 25.47 -44.01 13.28
C ARG A 211 26.27 -42.83 13.84
N LYS A 212 26.78 -42.97 15.07
CA LYS A 212 27.65 -41.98 15.74
C LYS A 212 28.86 -41.68 14.85
N SER A 213 28.95 -40.49 14.28
CA SER A 213 30.17 -40.01 13.62
C SER A 213 30.87 -39.01 14.53
N GLY A 214 32.06 -39.38 15.00
CA GLY A 214 32.92 -38.60 15.89
C GLY A 214 33.59 -37.43 15.19
N ARG A 215 32.80 -36.55 14.56
CA ARG A 215 33.27 -35.30 13.94
C ARG A 215 32.83 -34.04 14.66
N PHE A 216 31.93 -34.18 15.65
CA PHE A 216 31.48 -33.07 16.51
C PHE A 216 32.55 -32.65 17.53
N TRP A 217 33.26 -33.61 18.14
CA TRP A 217 34.34 -33.33 19.10
C TRP A 217 35.58 -32.70 18.45
N THR A 218 35.80 -32.94 17.16
CA THR A 218 36.92 -32.36 16.40
C THR A 218 36.72 -30.85 16.20
N TRP A 219 35.49 -30.39 15.95
CA TRP A 219 35.18 -28.96 15.84
C TRP A 219 35.17 -28.24 17.18
N LEU A 220 34.72 -28.90 18.26
CA LEU A 220 34.71 -28.32 19.60
C LEU A 220 36.12 -28.03 20.15
N LEU A 221 37.11 -28.89 19.83
CA LEU A 221 38.51 -28.69 20.25
C LEU A 221 39.25 -27.65 19.41
N THR A 222 38.78 -27.32 18.19
CA THR A 222 39.45 -26.34 17.33
C THR A 222 38.96 -24.90 17.60
N ALA A 223 37.77 -24.74 18.19
CA ALA A 223 37.24 -23.42 18.60
C ALA A 223 37.77 -22.92 19.96
N GLY A 224 38.44 -23.76 20.76
CA GLY A 224 39.07 -23.34 22.02
C GLY A 224 40.34 -22.50 21.82
N GLY A 225 41.02 -22.65 20.68
CA GLY A 225 42.25 -21.92 20.35
C GLY A 225 42.03 -20.51 19.81
N THR A 226 40.81 -20.19 19.35
CA THR A 226 40.49 -18.88 18.74
C THR A 226 39.93 -17.86 19.74
N ILE A 227 39.57 -18.28 20.95
CA ILE A 227 39.08 -17.36 22.00
C ILE A 227 40.25 -16.54 22.60
N ILE A 228 41.46 -17.11 22.67
CA ILE A 228 42.64 -16.40 23.21
C ILE A 228 43.18 -15.34 22.22
N THR A 229 43.06 -15.58 20.90
CA THR A 229 43.47 -14.63 19.87
C THR A 229 42.47 -13.50 19.66
N ALA A 230 41.16 -13.77 19.73
CA ALA A 230 40.13 -12.74 19.64
C ALA A 230 40.13 -11.73 20.82
N LEU A 231 40.55 -12.18 22.02
CA LEU A 231 40.70 -11.31 23.19
C LEU A 231 41.92 -10.36 23.11
N LYS A 232 42.94 -10.72 22.31
CA LYS A 232 44.18 -9.93 22.15
C LYS A 232 44.01 -8.79 21.13
N GLU A 233 43.22 -9.00 20.08
CA GLU A 233 42.91 -8.01 19.03
C GLU A 233 41.94 -6.90 19.49
N LEU A 234 41.12 -7.16 20.52
CA LEU A 234 40.14 -6.20 21.07
C LEU A 234 40.68 -5.34 22.23
N ASN A 235 41.97 -5.42 22.55
CA ASN A 235 42.62 -4.72 23.68
C ASN A 235 41.88 -4.86 25.04
N LEU A 236 41.19 -5.99 25.25
CA LEU A 236 40.43 -6.29 26.48
C LEU A 236 41.32 -6.84 27.61
N VAL A 237 42.64 -6.90 27.40
CA VAL A 237 43.64 -7.33 28.38
C VAL A 237 43.89 -6.26 29.47
N ALA A 238 43.42 -5.02 29.26
CA ALA A 238 43.47 -3.95 30.25
C ALA A 238 42.25 -3.93 31.20
N LEU A 239 41.24 -4.78 30.98
CA LEU A 239 40.05 -4.85 31.84
C LEU A 239 40.27 -5.76 33.04
N ASP A 240 39.71 -5.36 34.19
CA ASP A 240 39.65 -6.17 35.40
C ASP A 240 39.06 -7.56 35.10
N TRP A 241 39.70 -8.61 35.62
CA TRP A 241 39.31 -10.01 35.43
C TRP A 241 37.85 -10.30 35.82
N ARG A 242 37.27 -9.52 36.75
CA ARG A 242 35.86 -9.61 37.13
C ARG A 242 34.92 -9.23 35.98
N VAL A 243 35.31 -8.26 35.16
CA VAL A 243 34.52 -7.83 33.99
C VAL A 243 34.60 -8.86 32.86
N GLN A 244 35.74 -9.52 32.69
CA GLN A 244 35.89 -10.62 31.72
C GLN A 244 34.99 -11.81 32.07
N ILE A 245 34.89 -12.18 33.35
CA ILE A 245 33.96 -13.23 33.81
C ILE A 245 32.50 -12.81 33.57
N ALA A 246 32.14 -11.56 33.85
CA ALA A 246 30.78 -11.06 33.63
C ALA A 246 30.36 -11.13 32.14
N ILE A 247 31.26 -10.77 31.23
CA ILE A 247 31.03 -10.88 29.79
C ILE A 247 30.86 -12.34 29.37
N LEU A 248 31.71 -13.24 29.87
CA LEU A 248 31.66 -14.66 29.52
C LEU A 248 30.36 -15.32 30.03
N VAL A 249 29.95 -15.02 31.25
CA VAL A 249 28.66 -15.47 31.81
C VAL A 249 27.49 -14.96 30.98
N THR A 250 27.55 -13.71 30.49
CA THR A 250 26.51 -13.12 29.65
C THR A 250 26.41 -13.84 28.30
N ILE A 251 27.54 -14.10 27.63
CA ILE A 251 27.58 -14.80 26.34
C ILE A 251 27.04 -16.23 26.49
N VAL A 252 27.49 -16.95 27.53
CA VAL A 252 27.01 -18.31 27.81
C VAL A 252 25.51 -18.32 28.15
N GLY A 253 25.04 -17.33 28.91
CA GLY A 253 23.61 -17.15 29.22
C GLY A 253 22.76 -16.94 27.97
N PHE A 254 23.21 -16.10 27.03
CA PHE A 254 22.53 -15.90 25.74
C PHE A 254 22.51 -17.17 24.90
N ALA A 255 23.60 -17.94 24.87
CA ALA A 255 23.66 -19.20 24.13
C ALA A 255 22.67 -20.24 24.71
N ILE A 256 22.60 -20.36 26.05
CA ILE A 256 21.65 -21.25 26.73
C ILE A 256 20.21 -20.80 26.49
N TYR A 257 19.93 -19.49 26.56
CA TYR A 257 18.61 -18.94 26.28
C TYR A 257 18.18 -19.18 24.82
N ALA A 258 19.08 -18.95 23.86
CA ALA A 258 18.80 -19.19 22.45
C ALA A 258 18.49 -20.67 22.17
N ILE A 259 19.27 -21.59 22.75
CA ILE A 259 19.03 -23.03 22.60
C ILE A 259 17.71 -23.47 23.25
N SER A 260 17.38 -22.94 24.44
CA SER A 260 16.17 -23.31 25.19
C SER A 260 14.88 -22.63 24.70
N SER A 261 14.99 -21.53 23.94
CA SER A 261 13.85 -20.84 23.32
C SER A 261 13.45 -21.41 21.96
N MET A 262 14.30 -22.28 21.35
CA MET A 262 13.96 -22.95 20.11
C MET A 262 12.79 -23.93 20.28
N PRO A 263 11.72 -23.84 19.46
CA PRO A 263 10.55 -24.72 19.56
C PRO A 263 10.88 -26.21 19.47
N ALA A 264 11.90 -26.57 18.67
CA ALA A 264 12.37 -27.95 18.51
C ALA A 264 12.97 -28.52 19.81
N VAL A 265 13.67 -27.70 20.59
CA VAL A 265 14.30 -28.10 21.86
C VAL A 265 13.27 -28.15 22.99
N ARG A 266 12.35 -27.19 23.06
CA ARG A 266 11.22 -27.21 24.03
C ARG A 266 10.33 -28.44 23.85
N ASN A 267 10.03 -28.79 22.60
CA ASN A 267 9.26 -30.00 22.28
C ASN A 267 10.02 -31.30 22.61
N ALA A 268 11.35 -31.33 22.47
CA ALA A 268 12.19 -32.48 22.83
C ALA A 268 12.37 -32.65 24.35
N LEU A 269 12.32 -31.56 25.12
CA LEU A 269 12.43 -31.54 26.58
C LEU A 269 11.07 -31.67 27.29
N GLY A 270 9.96 -31.72 26.56
CA GLY A 270 8.61 -31.88 27.13
C GLY A 270 8.12 -30.67 27.94
N LEU A 271 8.74 -29.50 27.75
CA LEU A 271 8.36 -28.25 28.41
C LEU A 271 7.32 -27.54 27.53
N LYS A 272 6.08 -27.45 28.00
CA LYS A 272 5.00 -26.66 27.38
C LYS A 272 5.16 -25.17 27.69
#